data_AF-A0A7V9S0H4-F1
#
_entry.id   AF-A0A7V9S0H4-F1
#
_cell.length_a   1.000
_cell.length_b   1.000
_cell.length_c   1.000
_cell.angle_alpha   90.00
_cell.angle_beta   90.00
_cell.angle_gamma   90.00
#
_symmetry.space_group_name_H-M   'P 1'
#
loop_
_entity.id
_entity.type
_entity.pdbx_description
1 polymer ?
#
loop_
_entity_poly.entity_id
_entity_poly.type
_entity_poly.pdbx_seq_one_letter_code
_entity_poly.pdbx_strand_id
1 'polypeptide(L)'
;MTETGIGRVIEFRSDDLAILPKGEYYELWFVGPGDSRRKSNRISAGTFHPDPEGRSHVSFAAAVDPAKYPVLSVTAEPGDGDPRPSRREVLRSR
;
A
#
# COMPACT_ATOMS: atom_id res chain seq x y z
N MET A 1 -18.29 9.00 25.17
CA MET A 1 -17.38 7.92 24.75
C MET A 1 -17.83 7.53 23.36
N THR A 2 -17.15 8.00 22.31
CA THR A 2 -17.63 7.86 20.93
C THR A 2 -17.06 6.58 20.34
N GLU A 3 -17.89 5.57 20.12
CA GLU A 3 -17.53 4.39 19.33
C GLU A 3 -17.34 4.83 17.87
N THR A 4 -16.11 5.23 17.56
CA THR A 4 -15.69 5.56 16.19
C THR A 4 -15.25 4.23 15.59
N GLY A 5 -15.93 3.69 14.57
CA GLY A 5 -15.40 2.54 13.83
C GLY A 5 -14.00 2.88 13.32
N ILE A 6 -12.97 2.25 13.90
CA ILE A 6 -11.68 2.88 14.25
C ILE A 6 -10.63 2.93 13.13
N GLY A 7 -11.03 2.69 11.87
CA GLY A 7 -10.10 2.46 10.76
C GLY A 7 -9.65 0.99 10.64
N ARG A 8 -8.70 0.75 9.72
CA ARG A 8 -8.14 -0.56 9.41
C ARG A 8 -6.66 -0.57 9.78
N VAL A 9 -6.26 -1.55 10.59
CA VAL A 9 -4.86 -1.89 10.84
C VAL A 9 -4.58 -3.22 10.17
N ILE A 10 -3.47 -3.32 9.45
CA ILE A 10 -2.97 -4.59 8.90
C ILE A 10 -1.52 -4.79 9.28
N GLU A 11 -1.13 -6.05 9.36
CA GLU A 11 0.26 -6.47 9.37
C GLU A 11 0.61 -6.99 7.97
N PHE A 12 1.58 -6.36 7.31
CA PHE A 12 2.06 -6.75 6.00
C PHE A 12 3.37 -7.52 6.14
N ARG A 13 3.43 -8.68 5.49
CA ARG A 13 4.64 -9.51 5.40
C ARG A 13 4.95 -9.84 3.95
N SER A 14 6.22 -9.78 3.59
CA SER A 14 6.76 -10.26 2.32
C SER A 14 8.10 -10.93 2.55
N ASP A 15 8.49 -11.84 1.68
CA ASP A 15 9.73 -12.60 1.83
C ASP A 15 10.76 -12.35 0.72
N ASP A 16 10.34 -11.77 -0.43
CA ASP A 16 11.13 -11.79 -1.66
C ASP A 16 10.98 -10.51 -2.52
N LEU A 17 10.66 -9.36 -1.91
CA LEU A 17 10.58 -8.10 -2.65
C LEU A 17 11.97 -7.70 -3.16
N ALA A 18 12.05 -7.28 -4.43
CA ALA A 18 13.28 -6.77 -5.00
C ALA A 18 13.78 -5.52 -4.26
N ILE A 19 15.09 -5.38 -4.11
CA ILE A 19 15.68 -4.15 -3.57
C ILE A 19 15.62 -3.07 -4.66
N LEU A 20 14.85 -2.02 -4.41
CA LEU A 20 14.69 -0.93 -5.36
C LEU A 20 15.92 -0.01 -5.38
N PRO A 21 16.18 0.70 -6.49
CA PRO A 21 17.20 1.75 -6.56
C PRO A 21 17.04 2.80 -5.44
N LYS A 22 18.16 3.45 -5.09
CA LYS A 22 18.17 4.52 -4.10
C LYS A 22 17.17 5.62 -4.48
N GLY A 23 16.28 5.96 -3.55
CA GLY A 23 15.26 7.01 -3.73
C GLY A 23 13.91 6.47 -4.19
N GLU A 24 13.82 5.22 -4.62
CA GLU A 24 12.54 4.52 -4.82
C GLU A 24 12.08 3.84 -3.52
N TYR A 25 10.79 3.56 -3.41
CA TYR A 25 10.19 2.91 -2.25
C TYR A 25 8.99 2.06 -2.66
N TYR A 26 8.57 1.14 -1.80
CA TYR A 26 7.27 0.49 -1.96
C TYR A 26 6.18 1.31 -1.27
N GLU A 27 4.98 1.30 -1.82
CA GLU A 27 3.80 1.88 -1.19
C GLU A 27 2.67 0.86 -1.14
N LEU A 28 2.05 0.73 0.03
CA LEU A 28 0.89 -0.13 0.22
C LEU A 28 -0.40 0.68 0.10
N TRP A 29 -1.36 0.15 -0.64
CA TRP A 29 -2.65 0.76 -0.92
C TRP A 29 -3.81 -0.11 -0.44
N PHE A 30 -4.79 0.51 0.19
CA PHE A 30 -6.13 -0.04 0.34
C PHE A 30 -6.94 0.32 -0.92
N VAL A 31 -7.43 -0.69 -1.64
CA VAL A 31 -8.04 -0.53 -2.96
C VAL A 31 -9.52 -0.92 -2.91
N GLY A 32 -10.35 0.00 -3.40
CA GLY A 32 -11.79 -0.15 -3.51
C GLY A 32 -12.24 -0.55 -4.93
N PRO A 33 -13.53 -0.90 -5.09
CA PRO A 33 -14.09 -1.32 -6.39
C PRO A 33 -13.97 -0.24 -7.46
N GLY A 34 -13.66 -0.64 -8.69
CA GLY A 34 -13.58 0.27 -9.84
C GLY A 34 -12.38 1.22 -9.81
N ASP A 35 -11.42 0.99 -8.92
CA ASP A 35 -10.14 1.72 -8.92
C ASP A 35 -9.44 1.60 -10.27
N SER A 36 -9.02 2.75 -10.80
CA SER A 36 -8.32 2.84 -12.07
C SER A 36 -7.51 4.13 -12.14
N ARG A 37 -6.62 4.22 -13.13
CA ARG A 37 -5.84 5.45 -13.37
C ARG A 37 -6.70 6.67 -13.70
N ARG A 38 -7.88 6.48 -14.31
CA ARG A 38 -8.80 7.58 -14.67
C ARG A 38 -9.72 7.97 -13.52
N LYS A 39 -9.94 7.04 -12.59
CA LYS A 39 -10.79 7.20 -11.42
C LYS A 39 -10.17 6.42 -10.27
N SER A 40 -9.28 7.09 -9.53
CA SER A 40 -8.65 6.51 -8.35
C SER A 40 -9.73 6.20 -7.31
N ASN A 41 -9.72 4.98 -6.81
CA ASN A 41 -10.50 4.53 -5.66
C ASN A 41 -9.58 3.69 -4.76
N ARG A 42 -8.50 4.32 -4.32
CA ARG A 42 -7.52 3.73 -3.40
C ARG A 42 -7.04 4.77 -2.41
N ILE A 43 -6.56 4.30 -1.26
CA ILE A 43 -6.00 5.11 -0.18
C ILE A 43 -4.63 4.55 0.16
N SER A 44 -3.62 5.42 0.23
CA SER A 44 -2.30 5.03 0.71
C SER A 44 -2.37 4.63 2.17
N ALA A 45 -1.75 3.51 2.50
CA ALA A 45 -1.56 3.04 3.87
C ALA A 45 -0.17 3.44 4.41
N GLY A 46 0.76 3.78 3.53
CA GLY A 46 2.14 4.17 3.85
C GLY A 46 3.18 3.53 2.94
N THR A 47 4.42 3.97 3.11
CA THR A 47 5.58 3.52 2.32
C THR A 47 6.53 2.68 3.17
N PHE A 48 7.34 1.84 2.52
CA PHE A 48 8.32 1.00 3.19
C PHE A 48 9.47 0.56 2.25
N HIS A 49 10.53 0.05 2.86
CA HIS A 49 11.61 -0.68 2.22
C HIS A 49 11.76 -2.05 2.89
N PRO A 50 11.97 -3.14 2.12
CA PRO A 50 12.36 -4.42 2.71
C PRO A 50 13.76 -4.36 3.31
N ASP A 51 14.09 -5.38 4.11
CA ASP A 51 15.47 -5.66 4.52
C ASP A 51 16.34 -6.08 3.30
N PRO A 52 17.67 -6.23 3.46
CA PRO A 52 18.56 -6.61 2.35
C PRO A 52 18.25 -7.96 1.70
N GLU A 53 17.50 -8.83 2.36
CA GLU A 53 17.05 -10.12 1.83
C GLU A 53 15.68 -10.03 1.12
N GLY A 54 15.07 -8.85 1.05
CA GLY A 54 13.77 -8.64 0.40
C GLY A 54 12.57 -8.88 1.34
N ARG A 55 12.82 -9.10 2.64
CA ARG A 55 11.75 -9.38 3.61
C ARG A 55 11.20 -8.10 4.21
N SER A 56 9.91 -8.10 4.51
CA SER A 56 9.24 -6.99 5.19
C SER A 56 8.34 -7.50 6.29
N HIS A 57 8.25 -6.73 7.38
CA HIS A 57 7.27 -6.92 8.43
C HIS A 57 6.88 -5.53 8.95
N VAL A 58 5.76 -5.00 8.43
CA VAL A 58 5.35 -3.61 8.64
C VAL A 58 3.87 -3.56 9.01
N SER A 59 3.54 -2.77 10.03
CA SER A 59 2.15 -2.49 10.38
C SER A 59 1.69 -1.19 9.73
N PHE A 60 0.55 -1.25 9.03
CA PHE A 60 -0.07 -0.08 8.43
C PHE A 60 -1.43 0.19 9.05
N ALA A 61 -1.75 1.47 9.21
CA ALA A 61 -3.03 1.92 9.75
C ALA A 61 -3.59 3.06 8.89
N ALA A 62 -4.86 2.98 8.53
CA ALA A 62 -5.58 4.10 7.92
C ALA A 62 -7.03 4.11 8.37
N ALA A 63 -7.66 5.28 8.37
CA ALA A 63 -9.07 5.46 8.71
C ALA A 63 -10.02 4.99 7.58
N VAL A 64 -9.75 3.83 6.98
CA VAL A 64 -10.56 3.24 5.90
C VAL A 64 -11.47 2.14 6.39
N ASP A 65 -12.63 2.03 5.77
CA ASP A 65 -13.56 0.91 5.96
C ASP A 65 -13.08 -0.30 5.12
N PRO A 66 -12.72 -1.43 5.75
CA PRO A 66 -12.27 -2.62 5.02
C PRO A 66 -13.33 -3.18 4.06
N ALA A 67 -14.63 -2.96 4.30
CA ALA A 67 -15.68 -3.38 3.39
C ALA A 67 -15.72 -2.54 2.10
N LYS A 68 -15.26 -1.27 2.16
CA LYS A 68 -15.17 -0.38 0.99
C LYS A 68 -13.84 -0.52 0.23
N TYR A 69 -12.78 -0.90 0.93
CA TYR A 69 -11.44 -1.07 0.38
C TYR A 69 -10.88 -2.47 0.70
N PRO A 70 -11.48 -3.54 0.15
CA PRO A 70 -11.13 -4.90 0.55
C PRO A 70 -9.73 -5.33 0.10
N VAL A 71 -9.27 -4.82 -1.04
CA VAL A 71 -8.04 -5.29 -1.70
C VAL A 71 -6.82 -4.52 -1.19
N LEU A 72 -5.69 -5.23 -1.03
CA LEU A 72 -4.37 -4.65 -0.84
C LEU A 72 -3.61 -4.63 -2.17
N SER A 73 -2.88 -3.56 -2.44
CA SER A 73 -1.98 -3.45 -3.59
C SER A 73 -0.66 -2.88 -3.11
N VAL A 74 0.45 -3.35 -3.68
CA VAL A 74 1.77 -2.78 -3.46
C VAL A 74 2.33 -2.33 -4.79
N THR A 75 2.84 -1.11 -4.83
CA THR A 75 3.51 -0.54 -6.00
C THR A 75 4.94 -0.14 -5.68
N ALA A 76 5.81 -0.17 -6.68
CA ALA A 76 7.16 0.40 -6.61
C ALA A 76 7.15 1.84 -7.13
N GLU A 77 7.34 2.80 -6.24
CA GLU A 77 7.17 4.22 -6.50
C GLU A 77 8.51 4.95 -6.73
N PRO A 78 8.56 5.90 -7.68
CA PRO A 78 9.68 6.81 -7.82
C PRO A 78 9.69 7.85 -6.69
N GLY A 79 10.86 8.38 -6.35
CA GLY A 79 11.02 9.51 -5.42
C GLY A 79 10.77 10.88 -6.07
N ASP A 80 9.75 11.01 -6.92
CA ASP A 80 9.47 12.24 -7.68
C ASP A 80 8.43 13.17 -7.02
N GLY A 81 7.84 12.73 -5.91
CA GLY A 81 6.85 13.49 -5.14
C GLY A 81 5.44 13.50 -5.75
N ASP A 82 5.17 12.70 -6.78
CA ASP A 82 3.82 12.51 -7.30
C ASP A 82 3.00 11.61 -6.35
N PRO A 83 1.88 12.08 -5.78
CA PRO A 83 1.08 11.26 -4.87
C PRO A 83 0.22 10.20 -5.58
N ARG A 84 0.24 10.15 -6.91
CA ARG A 84 -0.51 9.15 -7.68
C ARG A 84 0.29 7.84 -7.72
N PRO A 85 -0.39 6.68 -7.65
CA PRO A 85 0.31 5.40 -7.79
C PRO A 85 1.02 5.32 -9.16
N SER A 86 2.25 4.82 -9.13
CA SER A 86 2.99 4.41 -10.31
C SER A 86 2.24 3.32 -11.09
N ARG A 87 2.81 2.94 -12.25
CA ARG A 87 2.32 1.80 -13.04
C ARG A 87 2.91 0.47 -12.60
N ARG A 88 3.79 0.46 -11.58
CA ARG A 88 4.60 -0.70 -11.19
C ARG A 88 3.94 -1.42 -10.01
N GLU A 89 2.73 -1.95 -10.22
CA GLU A 89 2.11 -2.86 -9.23
C GLU A 89 2.90 -4.16 -9.17
N VAL A 90 3.39 -4.51 -7.97
CA VAL A 90 4.23 -5.69 -7.74
C VAL A 90 3.49 -6.78 -6.98
N LEU A 91 2.51 -6.41 -6.15
CA LEU A 91 1.66 -7.34 -5.41
C LEU A 91 0.22 -6.84 -5.40
N ARG A 92 -0.71 -7.80 -5.38
CA ARG A 92 -2.14 -7.52 -5.21
C ARG A 92 -2.80 -8.68 -4.47
N SER A 93 -3.56 -8.38 -3.42
CA SER A 93 -4.40 -9.38 -2.78
C SER A 93 -5.60 -9.73 -3.66
N ARG A 94 -6.14 -10.93 -3.46
CA ARG A 94 -7.40 -11.33 -4.08
C ARG A 94 -8.60 -10.63 -3.43
#